data_AF-A0A4Z2I059-F1
#
_entry.id   AF-A0A4Z2I059-F1
#
_cell.length_a   1.000
_cell.length_b   1.000
_cell.length_c   1.000
_cell.angle_alpha   90.00
_cell.angle_beta   90.00
_cell.angle_gamma   90.00
#
_symmetry.space_group_name_H-M   'P 1'
#
loop_
_entity.id
_entity.type
_entity.pdbx_description
1 polymer ?
#
loop_
_entity_poly.entity_id
_entity_poly.type
_entity_poly.pdbx_seq_one_letter_code
_entity_poly.pdbx_strand_id
1 'polypeptide(L)'
;MVDRGWPCGAVWQDQGTMQKVHCSQVDKLVTQHEKEKLGQEKLLEKAVKKRGENNCQELKKETEDKIQTLIADHKVKVKEITAQHTKEWSELISSHGGEEQELKDGHMSMENSKAISQDKSIKNKAERERRVRELNSSNTKKFLDERKRLAMKHQKEMEQLEKNQRVQLEKLEKVNEQAKDMQQMAKMEEAMDRRPATVV
;
A
#
# COMPACT_ATOMS: atom_id res chain seq x y z
N MET A 1 -11.30 111.31 26.62
CA MET A 1 -11.40 109.92 27.12
C MET A 1 -12.43 109.18 26.30
N VAL A 2 -12.03 108.38 25.30
CA VAL A 2 -12.84 107.25 24.83
C VAL A 2 -11.84 106.18 24.36
N ASP A 3 -11.54 105.26 25.27
CA ASP A 3 -10.87 104.00 24.99
C ASP A 3 -11.71 103.22 23.97
N ARG A 4 -11.20 103.05 22.74
CA ARG A 4 -11.70 102.04 21.80
C ARG A 4 -10.86 100.79 21.96
N GLY A 5 -11.09 100.06 23.05
CA GLY A 5 -10.56 98.71 23.24
C GLY A 5 -11.14 97.77 22.18
N TRP A 6 -10.28 97.20 21.34
CA TRP A 6 -10.64 96.23 20.31
C TRP A 6 -11.30 94.96 20.90
N PRO A 7 -12.26 94.33 20.20
CA PRO A 7 -12.98 93.13 20.65
C PRO A 7 -12.15 91.83 20.52
N CYS A 8 -10.82 91.95 20.43
CA CYS A 8 -9.90 90.85 20.16
C CYS A 8 -9.92 89.77 21.25
N GLY A 9 -10.17 90.15 22.51
CA GLY A 9 -10.19 89.20 23.63
C GLY A 9 -11.32 88.16 23.59
N ALA A 10 -12.50 88.53 23.07
CA ALA A 10 -13.65 87.61 22.97
C ALA A 10 -13.48 86.60 21.82
N VAL A 11 -12.99 87.05 20.66
CA VAL A 11 -12.72 86.19 19.50
C VAL A 11 -11.60 85.17 19.80
N TRP A 12 -10.56 85.57 20.53
CA TRP A 12 -9.48 84.67 20.98
C TRP A 12 -9.97 83.62 22.00
N GLN A 13 -10.89 83.99 22.90
CA GLN A 13 -11.51 83.04 23.83
C GLN A 13 -12.39 82.01 23.11
N ASP A 14 -13.23 82.46 22.17
CA ASP A 14 -14.08 81.58 21.34
C ASP A 14 -13.27 80.65 20.43
N GLN A 15 -12.14 81.13 19.88
CA GLN A 15 -11.24 80.30 19.11
C GLN A 15 -10.56 79.23 19.98
N GLY A 16 -10.16 79.58 21.20
CA GLY A 16 -9.57 78.65 22.17
C GLY A 16 -10.55 77.60 22.70
N THR A 17 -11.81 77.95 22.92
CA THR A 17 -12.86 76.99 23.32
C THR A 17 -13.19 76.03 22.17
N MET A 18 -13.33 76.54 20.94
CA MET A 18 -13.54 75.72 19.74
C MET A 18 -12.38 74.72 19.51
N GLN A 19 -11.13 75.17 19.65
CA GLN A 19 -9.95 74.31 19.48
C GLN A 19 -9.87 73.20 20.54
N LYS A 20 -10.25 73.48 21.80
CA LYS A 20 -10.34 72.47 22.86
C LYS A 20 -11.41 71.42 22.59
N VAL A 21 -12.59 71.84 22.13
CA VAL A 21 -13.67 70.92 21.74
C VAL A 21 -13.23 70.05 20.57
N HIS A 22 -12.62 70.65 19.54
CA HIS A 22 -12.11 69.92 18.38
C HIS A 22 -11.02 68.91 18.78
N CYS A 23 -10.03 69.30 19.59
CA CYS A 23 -8.98 68.41 20.06
C CYS A 23 -9.57 67.24 20.86
N SER A 24 -10.47 67.52 21.81
CA SER A 24 -11.15 66.47 22.59
C SER A 24 -11.96 65.51 21.72
N GLN A 25 -12.59 66.00 20.65
CA GLN A 25 -13.38 65.18 19.75
C GLN A 25 -12.49 64.31 18.85
N VAL A 26 -11.36 64.85 18.36
CA VAL A 26 -10.34 64.07 17.64
C VAL A 26 -9.73 63.00 18.54
N ASP A 27 -9.39 63.31 19.79
CA ASP A 27 -8.83 62.34 20.75
C ASP A 27 -9.81 61.18 21.03
N LYS A 28 -11.10 61.49 21.15
CA LYS A 28 -12.16 60.46 21.28
C LYS A 28 -12.27 59.58 20.04
N LEU A 29 -12.17 60.15 18.84
CA LEU A 29 -12.20 59.40 17.59
C LEU A 29 -10.97 58.49 17.44
N VAL A 30 -9.78 58.99 17.77
CA VAL A 30 -8.54 58.21 17.72
C VAL A 30 -8.59 57.05 18.72
N THR A 31 -8.95 57.31 19.97
CA THR A 31 -9.05 56.25 21.00
C THR A 31 -10.11 55.20 20.68
N GLN A 32 -11.26 55.61 20.12
CA GLN A 32 -12.29 54.69 19.62
C GLN A 32 -11.72 53.82 18.49
N HIS A 33 -11.06 54.43 17.50
CA HIS A 33 -10.50 53.71 16.36
C HIS A 33 -9.40 52.72 16.78
N GLU A 34 -8.51 53.11 17.69
CA GLU A 34 -7.48 52.23 18.24
C GLU A 34 -8.09 51.01 18.96
N LYS A 35 -9.15 51.24 19.73
CA LYS A 35 -9.89 50.16 20.42
C LYS A 35 -10.57 49.22 19.43
N GLU A 36 -11.19 49.75 18.38
CA GLU A 36 -11.84 48.96 17.33
C GLU A 36 -10.80 48.16 16.52
N LYS A 37 -9.68 48.78 16.15
CA LYS A 37 -8.56 48.13 15.46
C LYS A 37 -8.00 46.97 16.27
N LEU A 38 -7.69 47.18 17.56
CA LEU A 38 -7.23 46.11 18.46
C LEU A 38 -8.28 44.99 18.59
N GLY A 39 -9.57 45.33 18.58
CA GLY A 39 -10.66 44.36 18.59
C GLY A 39 -10.68 43.51 17.31
N GLN A 40 -10.54 44.15 16.15
CA GLN A 40 -10.48 43.48 14.84
C GLN A 40 -9.25 42.60 14.70
N GLU A 41 -8.07 43.07 15.13
CA GLU A 41 -6.82 42.30 15.12
C GLU A 41 -6.96 41.01 15.95
N LYS A 42 -7.50 41.10 17.17
CA LYS A 42 -7.75 39.91 18.02
C LYS A 42 -8.77 38.94 17.41
N LEU A 43 -9.78 39.44 16.70
CA LEU A 43 -10.76 38.58 16.02
C LEU A 43 -10.15 37.88 14.81
N LEU A 44 -9.35 38.59 14.02
CA LEU A 44 -8.59 38.04 12.89
C LEU A 44 -7.62 36.96 13.35
N GLU A 45 -6.87 37.20 14.42
CA GLU A 45 -5.95 36.23 15.00
C GLU A 45 -6.66 34.94 15.44
N LYS A 46 -7.80 35.06 16.14
CA LYS A 46 -8.65 33.91 16.50
C LYS A 46 -9.17 33.15 15.28
N ALA A 47 -9.58 33.85 14.23
CA ALA A 47 -10.10 33.25 13.01
C ALA A 47 -9.01 32.51 12.23
N VAL A 48 -7.80 33.07 12.13
CA VAL A 48 -6.63 32.43 11.51
C VAL A 48 -6.24 31.18 12.28
N LYS A 49 -6.16 31.26 13.62
CA LYS A 49 -5.83 30.12 14.47
C LYS A 49 -6.83 28.97 14.32
N LYS A 50 -8.13 29.28 14.41
CA LYS A 50 -9.22 28.29 14.25
C LYS A 50 -9.21 27.64 12.86
N ARG A 51 -8.90 28.39 11.80
CA ARG A 51 -8.80 27.85 10.44
C ARG A 51 -7.63 26.86 10.32
N GLY A 52 -6.48 27.19 10.90
CA GLY A 52 -5.31 26.30 10.92
C GLY A 52 -5.59 24.97 11.64
N GLU A 53 -6.22 25.05 12.82
CA GLU A 53 -6.61 23.87 13.62
C GLU A 53 -7.58 22.94 12.86
N ASN A 54 -8.62 23.51 12.23
CA ASN A 54 -9.60 22.72 11.47
C ASN A 54 -8.97 22.02 10.25
N ASN A 55 -8.14 22.74 9.48
CA ASN A 55 -7.50 22.19 8.29
C ASN A 55 -6.52 21.06 8.64
N CYS A 56 -5.78 21.20 9.74
CA CYS A 56 -4.89 20.15 10.23
C CYS A 56 -5.67 18.90 10.68
N GLN A 57 -6.76 19.08 11.43
CA GLN A 57 -7.60 17.96 11.88
C GLN A 57 -8.19 17.18 10.71
N GLU A 58 -8.65 17.88 9.66
CA GLU A 58 -9.24 17.27 8.47
C GLU A 58 -8.21 16.44 7.68
N LEU A 59 -7.01 17.00 7.43
CA LEU A 59 -5.91 16.29 6.77
C LEU A 59 -5.41 15.07 7.57
N LYS A 60 -5.35 15.20 8.90
CA LYS A 60 -4.98 14.10 9.80
C LYS A 60 -5.97 12.95 9.70
N LYS A 61 -7.27 13.26 9.74
CA LYS A 61 -8.34 12.26 9.61
C LYS A 61 -8.31 11.60 8.23
N GLU A 62 -8.15 12.38 7.15
CA GLU A 62 -8.05 11.84 5.79
C GLU A 62 -6.86 10.87 5.65
N THR A 63 -5.71 11.22 6.24
CA THR A 63 -4.51 10.37 6.22
C THR A 63 -4.71 9.10 7.05
N GLU A 64 -5.36 9.18 8.20
CA GLU A 64 -5.71 8.03 9.03
C GLU A 64 -6.69 7.08 8.30
N ASP A 65 -7.73 7.62 7.67
CA ASP A 65 -8.69 6.84 6.87
C ASP A 65 -8.02 6.11 5.69
N LYS A 66 -7.06 6.78 5.00
CA LYS A 66 -6.23 6.17 3.95
C LYS A 66 -5.38 5.03 4.51
N ILE A 67 -4.73 5.24 5.66
CA ILE A 67 -3.91 4.21 6.31
C ILE A 67 -4.78 3.00 6.70
N GLN A 68 -5.96 3.22 7.30
CA GLN A 68 -6.88 2.15 7.66
C GLN A 68 -7.36 1.36 6.44
N THR A 69 -7.68 2.06 5.35
CA THR A 69 -8.09 1.42 4.08
C THR A 69 -6.98 0.55 3.52
N LEU A 70 -5.74 1.06 3.47
CA LEU A 70 -4.57 0.31 3.00
C LEU A 70 -4.26 -0.91 3.86
N ILE A 71 -4.39 -0.81 5.19
CA ILE A 71 -4.21 -1.94 6.11
C ILE A 71 -5.28 -3.01 5.86
N ALA A 72 -6.54 -2.61 5.68
CA ALA A 72 -7.64 -3.54 5.41
C ALA A 72 -7.45 -4.26 4.06
N ASP A 73 -7.14 -3.53 3.00
CA ASP A 73 -6.85 -4.08 1.66
C ASP A 73 -5.67 -5.06 1.70
N HIS A 74 -4.58 -4.66 2.37
CA HIS A 74 -3.41 -5.51 2.54
C HIS A 74 -3.74 -6.80 3.28
N LYS A 75 -4.53 -6.74 4.36
CA LYS A 75 -4.96 -7.93 5.11
C LYS A 75 -5.76 -8.90 4.25
N VAL A 76 -6.62 -8.39 3.36
CA VAL A 76 -7.37 -9.23 2.40
C VAL A 76 -6.41 -9.85 1.40
N LYS A 77 -5.49 -9.07 0.83
CA LYS A 77 -4.53 -9.52 -0.18
C LYS A 77 -3.57 -10.58 0.34
N VAL A 78 -3.11 -10.46 1.59
CA VAL A 78 -2.29 -11.51 2.25
C VAL A 78 -3.08 -12.82 2.29
N LYS A 79 -4.33 -12.79 2.76
CA LYS A 79 -5.16 -13.99 2.86
C LYS A 79 -5.42 -14.63 1.49
N GLU A 80 -5.68 -13.81 0.48
CA GLU A 80 -5.90 -14.28 -0.89
C GLU A 80 -4.65 -14.95 -1.46
N ILE A 81 -3.48 -14.33 -1.33
CA ILE A 81 -2.21 -14.88 -1.78
C ILE A 81 -1.90 -16.20 -1.06
N THR A 82 -2.09 -16.27 0.27
CA THR A 82 -1.89 -17.52 1.01
C THR A 82 -2.84 -18.63 0.54
N ALA A 83 -4.11 -18.31 0.31
CA ALA A 83 -5.08 -19.28 -0.20
C ALA A 83 -4.70 -19.76 -1.61
N GLN A 84 -4.27 -18.83 -2.48
CA GLN A 84 -3.84 -19.13 -3.83
C GLN A 84 -2.58 -20.01 -3.85
N HIS A 85 -1.55 -19.69 -3.05
CA HIS A 85 -0.34 -20.50 -2.95
C HIS A 85 -0.65 -21.93 -2.49
N THR A 86 -1.53 -22.07 -1.50
CA THR A 86 -1.95 -23.38 -0.98
C THR A 86 -2.69 -24.20 -2.05
N LYS A 87 -3.56 -23.54 -2.82
CA LYS A 87 -4.32 -24.17 -3.91
C LYS A 87 -3.39 -24.62 -5.05
N GLU A 88 -2.56 -23.71 -5.57
CA GLU A 88 -1.62 -24.00 -6.66
C GLU A 88 -0.68 -25.13 -6.29
N TRP A 89 -0.17 -25.15 -5.05
CA TRP A 89 0.68 -26.22 -4.56
C TRP A 89 -0.06 -27.56 -4.51
N SER A 90 -1.29 -27.58 -3.99
CA SER A 90 -2.09 -28.80 -3.88
C SER A 90 -2.47 -29.38 -5.25
N GLU A 91 -2.85 -28.52 -6.21
CA GLU A 91 -3.14 -28.90 -7.59
C GLU A 91 -1.90 -29.48 -8.28
N LEU A 92 -0.73 -28.87 -8.06
CA LEU A 92 0.53 -29.36 -8.62
C LEU A 92 0.89 -30.74 -8.08
N ILE A 93 0.83 -30.94 -6.76
CA ILE A 93 1.10 -32.24 -6.12
C ILE A 93 0.11 -33.30 -6.61
N SER A 94 -1.17 -32.96 -6.75
CA SER A 94 -2.17 -33.89 -7.29
C SER A 94 -1.86 -34.28 -8.73
N SER A 95 -1.46 -33.32 -9.57
CA SER A 95 -1.06 -33.59 -10.96
C SER A 95 0.16 -34.49 -11.03
N HIS A 96 1.20 -34.21 -10.22
CA HIS A 96 2.42 -35.03 -10.16
C HIS A 96 2.11 -36.47 -9.73
N GLY A 97 1.27 -36.64 -8.71
CA GLY A 97 0.83 -37.95 -8.25
C GLY A 97 0.03 -38.73 -9.30
N GLY A 98 -0.83 -38.06 -10.05
CA GLY A 98 -1.57 -38.67 -11.17
C GLY A 98 -0.64 -39.18 -12.27
N GLU A 99 0.31 -38.36 -12.70
CA GLU A 99 1.29 -38.73 -13.74
C GLU A 99 2.20 -39.89 -13.30
N GLU A 100 2.63 -39.91 -12.04
CA GLU A 100 3.43 -41.02 -11.51
C GLU A 100 2.62 -42.33 -11.43
N GLN A 101 1.35 -42.23 -11.04
CA GLN A 101 0.46 -43.39 -10.99
C GLN A 101 0.17 -43.95 -12.39
N GLU A 102 -0.09 -43.09 -13.38
CA GLU A 102 -0.26 -43.50 -14.78
C GLU A 102 1.00 -44.20 -15.33
N LEU A 103 2.20 -43.69 -15.01
CA LEU A 103 3.45 -44.33 -15.40
C LEU A 103 3.58 -45.74 -14.79
N LYS A 104 3.24 -45.87 -13.51
CA LYS A 104 3.30 -47.14 -12.77
C LYS A 104 2.30 -48.15 -13.33
N ASP A 105 1.08 -47.71 -13.62
CA ASP A 105 0.02 -48.56 -14.17
C ASP A 105 0.36 -48.99 -15.61
N GLY A 106 0.90 -48.09 -16.44
CA GLY A 106 1.41 -48.43 -17.77
C GLY A 106 2.54 -49.45 -17.74
N HIS A 107 3.42 -49.39 -16.74
CA HIS A 107 4.47 -50.40 -16.54
C HIS A 107 3.87 -51.77 -16.15
N MET A 108 2.89 -51.82 -15.24
CA MET A 108 2.26 -53.06 -14.79
C MET A 108 1.34 -53.68 -15.86
N SER A 109 0.68 -52.86 -16.67
CA SER A 109 -0.26 -53.27 -17.73
C SER A 109 0.45 -53.85 -18.96
N MET A 110 1.76 -53.71 -19.07
CA MET A 110 2.56 -54.14 -20.21
C MET A 110 2.60 -55.70 -20.34
N GLU A 111 1.60 -56.31 -20.97
CA GLU A 111 1.48 -57.77 -21.20
C GLU A 111 2.41 -58.31 -22.31
N ASN A 112 3.68 -57.93 -22.27
CA ASN A 112 4.62 -58.15 -23.35
C ASN A 112 5.14 -59.59 -23.46
N SER A 113 5.06 -60.39 -22.39
CA SER A 113 5.43 -61.81 -22.43
C SER A 113 4.41 -62.66 -23.21
N LYS A 114 3.13 -62.26 -23.20
CA LYS A 114 2.05 -62.94 -23.93
C LYS A 114 2.14 -62.70 -25.44
N ALA A 115 2.52 -61.49 -25.85
CA ALA A 115 2.74 -61.17 -27.26
C ALA A 115 3.87 -62.02 -27.87
N ILE A 116 4.98 -62.21 -27.15
CA ILE A 116 6.09 -63.05 -27.61
C ILE A 116 5.70 -64.54 -27.61
N SER A 117 4.91 -65.00 -26.63
CA SER A 117 4.53 -66.42 -26.56
C SER A 117 3.54 -66.84 -27.66
N GLN A 118 2.73 -65.91 -28.17
CA GLN A 118 1.77 -66.14 -29.26
C GLN A 118 2.37 -65.89 -30.66
N ASP A 119 3.60 -65.38 -30.75
CA ASP A 119 4.27 -65.08 -32.01
C ASP A 119 4.65 -66.37 -32.76
N LYS A 120 3.93 -66.66 -33.85
CA LYS A 120 4.13 -67.85 -34.70
C LYS A 120 5.41 -67.77 -35.54
N SER A 121 6.05 -66.60 -35.66
CA SER A 121 7.29 -66.43 -36.42
C SER A 121 8.52 -66.97 -35.68
N ILE A 122 8.42 -67.15 -34.37
CA ILE A 122 9.50 -67.65 -33.51
C ILE A 122 9.55 -69.18 -33.60
N LYS A 123 10.61 -69.70 -34.24
CA LYS A 123 10.69 -71.13 -34.59
C LYS A 123 11.39 -71.97 -33.53
N ASN A 124 12.16 -71.36 -32.63
CA ASN A 124 12.94 -72.10 -31.62
C ASN A 124 13.01 -71.38 -30.25
N LYS A 125 13.39 -72.14 -29.22
CA LYS A 125 13.47 -71.67 -27.82
C LYS A 125 14.51 -70.56 -27.61
N ALA A 126 15.68 -70.68 -28.26
CA ALA A 126 16.76 -69.71 -28.12
C ALA A 126 16.37 -68.33 -28.67
N GLU A 127 15.66 -68.29 -29.80
CA GLU A 127 15.12 -67.07 -30.40
C GLU A 127 14.05 -66.45 -29.49
N ARG A 128 13.16 -67.26 -28.91
CA ARG A 128 12.16 -66.80 -27.94
C ARG A 128 12.83 -66.13 -26.74
N GLU A 129 13.79 -66.79 -26.11
CA GLU A 129 14.52 -66.25 -24.95
C GLU A 129 15.32 -64.99 -25.28
N ARG A 130 15.89 -64.92 -26.50
CA ARG A 130 16.55 -63.71 -26.99
C ARG A 130 15.55 -62.55 -27.12
N ARG A 131 14.40 -62.77 -27.77
CA ARG A 131 13.35 -61.75 -27.95
C ARG A 131 12.77 -61.27 -26.61
N VAL A 132 12.56 -62.18 -25.65
CA VAL A 132 12.11 -61.81 -24.29
C VAL A 132 13.14 -60.89 -23.62
N ARG A 133 14.43 -61.22 -23.69
CA ARG A 133 15.49 -60.39 -23.09
C ARG A 133 15.60 -59.01 -23.76
N GLU A 134 15.58 -58.96 -25.09
CA GLU A 134 15.61 -57.70 -25.84
C GLU A 134 14.39 -56.82 -25.52
N LEU A 135 13.19 -57.41 -25.48
CA LEU A 135 11.97 -56.68 -25.15
C LEU A 135 12.00 -56.17 -23.70
N ASN A 136 12.41 -57.00 -22.74
CA ASN A 136 12.55 -56.58 -21.34
C ASN A 136 13.58 -55.45 -21.19
N SER A 137 14.73 -55.56 -21.85
CA SER A 137 15.75 -54.49 -21.84
C SER A 137 15.22 -53.19 -22.44
N SER A 138 14.52 -53.27 -23.57
CA SER A 138 13.91 -52.10 -24.21
C SER A 138 12.83 -51.46 -23.33
N ASN A 139 11.98 -52.26 -22.68
CA ASN A 139 10.91 -51.78 -21.81
C ASN A 139 11.47 -51.10 -20.56
N THR A 140 12.45 -51.73 -19.89
CA THR A 140 13.13 -51.13 -18.73
C THR A 140 13.78 -49.81 -19.11
N LYS A 141 14.43 -49.73 -20.29
CA LYS A 141 15.01 -48.48 -20.77
C LYS A 141 13.95 -47.40 -20.97
N LYS A 142 12.86 -47.70 -21.69
CA LYS A 142 11.75 -46.75 -21.89
C LYS A 142 11.16 -46.25 -20.57
N PHE A 143 10.97 -47.14 -19.59
CA PHE A 143 10.45 -46.78 -18.27
C PHE A 143 11.41 -45.84 -17.52
N LEU A 144 12.71 -46.13 -17.54
CA LEU A 144 13.72 -45.29 -16.88
C LEU A 144 13.83 -43.92 -17.56
N ASP A 145 13.78 -43.87 -18.89
CA ASP A 145 13.84 -42.61 -19.64
C ASP A 145 12.61 -41.75 -19.37
N GLU A 146 11.41 -42.35 -19.34
CA GLU A 146 10.16 -41.64 -19.04
C GLU A 146 10.10 -41.17 -17.59
N ARG A 147 10.54 -42.00 -16.64
CA ARG A 147 10.67 -41.60 -15.23
C ARG A 147 11.64 -40.43 -15.06
N LYS A 148 12.78 -40.43 -15.76
CA LYS A 148 13.72 -39.29 -15.75
C LYS A 148 13.10 -38.04 -16.36
N ARG A 149 12.36 -38.19 -17.46
CA ARG A 149 11.63 -37.09 -18.11
C ARG A 149 10.62 -36.45 -17.17
N LEU A 150 9.81 -37.27 -16.48
CA LEU A 150 8.82 -36.80 -15.51
C LEU A 150 9.48 -36.13 -14.31
N ALA A 151 10.54 -36.72 -13.74
CA ALA A 151 11.27 -36.09 -12.63
C ALA A 151 11.82 -34.69 -12.99
N MET A 152 12.41 -34.55 -14.19
CA MET A 152 12.87 -33.24 -14.67
C MET A 152 11.71 -32.26 -14.93
N LYS A 153 10.56 -32.76 -15.40
CA LYS A 153 9.35 -31.95 -15.61
C LYS A 153 8.84 -31.41 -14.28
N HIS A 154 8.61 -32.30 -13.30
CA HIS A 154 8.12 -31.93 -11.96
C HIS A 154 9.06 -30.94 -11.27
N GLN A 155 10.37 -31.13 -11.39
CA GLN A 155 11.36 -30.17 -10.87
C GLN A 155 11.19 -28.77 -11.47
N LYS A 156 11.09 -28.66 -12.80
CA LYS A 156 10.93 -27.36 -13.48
C LYS A 156 9.62 -26.66 -13.11
N GLU A 157 8.55 -27.43 -12.97
CA GLU A 157 7.24 -26.88 -12.56
C GLU A 157 7.28 -26.37 -11.12
N MET A 158 7.94 -27.09 -10.21
CA MET A 158 8.17 -26.63 -8.83
C MET A 158 9.01 -25.35 -8.80
N GLU A 159 10.14 -25.31 -9.49
CA GLU A 159 11.00 -24.11 -9.55
C GLU A 159 10.25 -22.89 -10.12
N GLN A 160 9.41 -23.10 -11.14
CA GLN A 160 8.60 -22.04 -11.73
C GLN A 160 7.50 -21.55 -10.77
N LEU A 161 6.85 -22.46 -10.04
CA LEU A 161 5.86 -22.11 -9.03
C LEU A 161 6.49 -21.29 -7.90
N GLU A 162 7.62 -21.74 -7.36
CA GLU A 162 8.37 -21.01 -6.31
C GLU A 162 8.79 -19.61 -6.76
N LYS A 163 9.24 -19.48 -8.02
CA LYS A 163 9.58 -18.18 -8.61
C LYS A 163 8.36 -17.25 -8.66
N ASN A 164 7.20 -17.77 -9.06
CA ASN A 164 5.96 -16.99 -9.13
C ASN A 164 5.52 -16.55 -7.72
N GLN A 165 5.55 -17.45 -6.74
CA GLN A 165 5.21 -17.16 -5.35
C GLN A 165 6.15 -16.10 -4.75
N ARG A 166 7.46 -16.19 -5.02
CA ARG A 166 8.46 -15.18 -4.61
C ARG A 166 8.13 -13.79 -5.14
N VAL A 167 7.83 -13.69 -6.44
CA VAL A 167 7.47 -12.40 -7.07
C VAL A 167 6.19 -11.80 -6.47
N GLN A 168 5.23 -12.64 -6.09
CA GLN A 168 4.02 -12.17 -5.40
C GLN A 168 4.34 -11.64 -3.99
N LEU A 169 5.23 -12.30 -3.24
CA LEU A 169 5.69 -11.83 -1.93
C LEU A 169 6.46 -10.50 -2.04
N GLU A 170 7.38 -10.37 -3.01
CA GLU A 170 8.11 -9.10 -3.24
C GLU A 170 7.16 -7.92 -3.54
N LYS A 171 6.09 -8.16 -4.30
CA LYS A 171 5.07 -7.14 -4.56
C LYS A 171 4.33 -6.74 -3.29
N LEU A 172 4.02 -7.72 -2.43
CA LEU A 172 3.36 -7.48 -1.15
C LEU A 172 4.26 -6.68 -0.20
N GLU A 173 5.56 -7.00 -0.14
CA GLU A 173 6.55 -6.25 0.63
C GLU A 173 6.65 -4.78 0.19
N LYS A 174 6.65 -4.51 -1.13
CA LYS A 174 6.66 -3.13 -1.63
C LYS A 174 5.45 -2.32 -1.18
N VAL A 175 4.26 -2.91 -1.22
CA VAL A 175 3.03 -2.26 -0.74
C VAL A 175 3.11 -2.03 0.77
N ASN A 176 3.67 -2.98 1.53
CA ASN A 176 3.88 -2.83 2.97
C ASN A 176 4.84 -1.67 3.30
N GLU A 177 5.91 -1.49 2.52
CA GLU A 177 6.84 -0.38 2.72
C GLU A 177 6.19 0.97 2.42
N GLN A 178 5.41 1.08 1.33
CA GLN A 178 4.62 2.28 1.03
C GLN A 178 3.64 2.65 2.16
N ALA A 179 3.01 1.65 2.78
CA ALA A 179 2.12 1.88 3.92
C ALA A 179 2.88 2.41 5.15
N LYS A 180 4.10 1.91 5.43
CA LYS A 180 4.96 2.45 6.49
C LYS A 180 5.39 3.88 6.22
N ASP A 181 5.77 4.19 4.98
CA ASP A 181 6.17 5.54 4.58
C ASP A 181 5.03 6.54 4.81
N MET A 182 3.80 6.18 4.44
CA MET A 182 2.61 6.99 4.73
C MET A 182 2.38 7.17 6.24
N GLN A 183 2.61 6.14 7.05
CA GLN A 183 2.53 6.26 8.51
C GLN A 183 3.62 7.17 9.08
N GLN A 184 4.84 7.16 8.53
CA GLN A 184 5.91 8.05 8.96
C GLN A 184 5.59 9.51 8.62
N MET A 185 5.05 9.76 7.42
CA MET A 185 4.59 11.09 7.02
C MET A 185 3.52 11.62 7.96
N ALA A 186 2.52 10.79 8.31
CA ALA A 186 1.48 11.17 9.27
C ALA A 186 2.03 11.53 10.67
N LYS A 187 3.04 10.79 11.16
CA LYS A 187 3.71 11.09 12.44
C LYS A 187 4.53 12.37 12.38
N MET A 188 5.17 12.65 11.25
CA MET A 188 5.97 13.86 11.06
C MET A 188 5.09 15.12 11.02
N GLU A 189 3.91 15.02 10.41
CA GLU A 189 2.90 16.08 10.40
C GLU A 189 2.38 16.36 11.82
N GLU A 190 2.08 15.34 12.61
CA GLU A 190 1.69 15.49 14.02
C GLU A 190 2.78 16.15 14.88
N ALA A 191 4.06 15.94 14.56
CA ALA A 191 5.17 16.59 15.26
C ALA A 191 5.31 18.08 14.88
N MET A 192 5.03 18.44 13.63
CA MET A 192 5.08 19.83 13.13
C MET A 192 3.96 20.69 13.72
N ASP A 193 2.81 20.08 13.99
CA ASP A 193 1.63 20.76 14.57
C ASP A 193 1.80 21.10 16.07
N ARG A 194 2.79 20.49 16.74
CA ARG A 194 3.16 20.80 18.14
C ARG A 194 4.01 22.06 18.30
N ARG A 195 4.01 23.00 17.34
CA ARG A 195 4.73 24.28 17.53
C ARG A 195 4.24 24.97 18.81
N PRO A 196 5.13 25.33 19.76
CA PRO A 196 4.71 26.11 20.91
C PRO A 196 4.16 27.43 20.38
N ALA A 197 2.91 27.74 20.72
CA ALA A 197 2.36 29.07 20.52
C ALA A 197 3.28 30.04 21.26
N THR A 198 4.00 30.88 20.52
CA THR A 198 4.73 31.99 21.11
C THR A 198 3.69 32.90 21.74
N VAL A 199 3.64 32.86 23.08
CA VAL A 199 2.91 33.86 23.87
C VAL A 199 3.70 35.15 23.70
N VAL A 200 3.18 36.08 22.90
CA VAL A 200 3.59 37.48 22.87
C VAL A 200 2.45 38.30 23.45
#